data_AF-A0A7C6V8Q3-F1
#
_entry.id   AF-A0A7C6V8Q3-F1
#
_cell.length_a   1.000
_cell.length_b   1.000
_cell.length_c   1.000
_cell.angle_alpha   90.00
_cell.angle_beta   90.00
_cell.angle_gamma   90.00
#
_symmetry.space_group_name_H-M   'P 1'
#
loop_
_entity.id
_entity.type
_entity.pdbx_description
1 polymer ?
#
loop_
_entity_poly.entity_id
_entity_poly.type
_entity_poly.pdbx_seq_one_letter_code
_entity_poly.pdbx_strand_id
1 'polypeptide(L)'
;MLSRKVLYVMALIAAFTTIINTAWTTFDMYSSDIGDVPRGEFLFSSLSPNNNYTVQMYLVDCGNTLGRGVRGEVIDMQTGQSRDIYWNLGEPNVIVGWLDEYVVDISGKSLNILTDKFDWRDYRNAI
;
A
#
# COMPACT_ATOMS: atom_id res chain seq x y z
N MET A 1 -7.51 30.83 39.34
CA MET A 1 -8.31 30.82 38.08
C MET A 1 -7.44 31.34 36.96
N LEU A 2 -7.32 30.61 35.84
CA LEU A 2 -6.61 31.08 34.64
C LEU A 2 -7.39 32.24 33.99
N SER A 3 -6.68 33.21 33.41
CA SER A 3 -7.34 34.32 32.72
C SER A 3 -7.96 33.86 31.40
N ARG A 4 -9.07 34.50 30.99
CA ARG A 4 -9.70 34.25 29.69
C ARG A 4 -8.71 34.31 28.53
N LYS A 5 -7.76 35.26 28.56
CA LYS A 5 -6.70 35.40 27.56
C LYS A 5 -5.78 34.17 27.50
N VAL A 6 -5.39 33.64 28.65
CA VAL A 6 -4.53 32.45 28.73
C VAL A 6 -5.30 31.22 28.21
N LEU A 7 -6.58 31.08 28.53
CA LEU A 7 -7.43 30.02 27.99
C LEU A 7 -7.56 30.09 26.45
N TYR A 8 -7.72 31.29 25.89
CA TYR A 8 -7.75 31.48 24.42
C TYR A 8 -6.43 31.08 23.76
N VAL A 9 -5.29 31.45 24.34
CA VAL A 9 -3.97 31.09 23.80
C VAL A 9 -3.76 29.57 23.85
N MET A 10 -4.13 28.93 24.95
CA MET A 10 -4.06 27.46 25.06
C MET A 10 -4.93 26.76 24.02
N ALA A 11 -6.15 27.24 23.77
CA ALA A 11 -7.03 26.69 22.75
C ALA A 11 -6.45 26.85 21.32
N LEU A 12 -5.83 27.99 21.02
CA LEU A 12 -5.18 28.22 19.73
C LEU A 12 -3.97 27.29 19.52
N ILE A 13 -3.16 27.08 20.57
CA ILE A 13 -2.03 26.15 20.52
C ILE A 13 -2.54 24.72 20.28
N ALA A 14 -3.55 24.27 21.02
CA ALA A 14 -4.12 22.94 20.86
C ALA A 14 -4.73 22.72 19.46
N ALA A 15 -5.44 23.72 18.93
CA ALA A 15 -5.97 23.67 17.57
C ALA A 15 -4.83 23.57 16.55
N PHE A 16 -3.78 24.39 16.68
CA PHE A 16 -2.62 24.38 15.80
C PHE A 16 -1.88 23.05 15.82
N THR A 17 -1.63 22.47 17.00
CA THR A 17 -1.00 21.14 17.11
C THR A 17 -1.85 20.05 16.47
N THR A 18 -3.17 20.13 16.59
CA THR A 18 -4.09 19.16 15.97
C THR A 18 -4.02 19.27 14.45
N ILE A 19 -4.08 20.49 13.90
CA ILE A 19 -3.98 20.74 12.46
C ILE A 19 -2.65 20.23 11.90
N ILE A 20 -1.54 20.52 12.57
CA ILE A 20 -0.22 20.02 12.19
C ILE A 20 -0.23 18.50 12.16
N ASN A 21 -0.61 17.83 13.26
CA ASN A 21 -0.58 16.37 13.32
C ASN A 21 -1.46 15.74 12.22
N THR A 22 -2.67 16.26 12.00
CA THR A 22 -3.53 15.78 10.92
C THR A 22 -2.89 15.98 9.55
N ALA A 23 -2.30 17.15 9.29
CA ALA A 23 -1.63 17.46 8.01
C ALA A 23 -0.40 16.56 7.75
N TRP A 24 0.39 16.26 8.78
CA TRP A 24 1.52 15.33 8.68
C TRP A 24 1.03 13.91 8.40
N THR A 25 0.03 13.42 9.14
CA THR A 25 -0.50 12.06 8.92
C THR A 25 -1.15 11.88 7.54
N THR A 26 -1.80 12.92 7.01
CA THR A 26 -2.35 12.85 5.66
C THR A 26 -1.22 12.89 4.63
N PHE A 27 -0.24 13.77 4.78
CA PHE A 27 0.92 13.82 3.89
C PHE A 27 1.65 12.48 3.83
N ASP A 28 2.00 11.90 4.99
CA ASP A 28 2.69 10.60 5.06
C ASP A 28 1.87 9.47 4.41
N MET A 29 0.54 9.47 4.58
CA MET A 29 -0.35 8.51 3.93
C MET A 29 -0.36 8.64 2.40
N TYR A 30 -0.19 9.87 1.88
CA TYR A 30 -0.20 10.15 0.45
C TYR A 30 1.18 10.08 -0.21
N SER A 31 2.27 10.22 0.55
CA SER A 31 3.65 10.23 0.03
C SER A 31 4.41 8.91 0.21
N SER A 32 3.82 7.92 0.88
CA SER A 32 4.47 6.62 1.13
C SER A 32 4.53 5.79 -0.16
N ASP A 33 5.68 5.18 -0.45
CA ASP A 33 5.78 4.23 -1.57
C ASP A 33 5.02 2.95 -1.21
N ILE A 34 4.77 2.08 -2.18
CA ILE A 34 4.19 0.76 -1.93
C ILE A 34 5.01 -0.06 -0.92
N GLY A 35 6.32 0.22 -0.83
CA GLY A 35 7.25 -0.37 0.13
C GLY A 35 6.91 -0.12 1.61
N ASP A 36 6.14 0.93 1.90
CA ASP A 36 5.77 1.30 3.27
C ASP A 36 4.46 0.63 3.72
N VAL A 37 3.78 -0.08 2.82
CA VAL A 37 2.54 -0.79 3.14
C VAL A 37 2.87 -2.01 4.01
N PRO A 38 2.18 -2.19 5.17
CA PRO A 38 2.38 -3.37 6.00
C PRO A 38 2.23 -4.66 5.20
N ARG A 39 3.07 -5.66 5.49
CA ARG A 39 3.08 -6.91 4.73
C ARG A 39 1.71 -7.60 4.71
N GLY A 40 0.98 -7.59 5.82
CA GLY A 40 -0.34 -8.20 5.94
C GLY A 40 -0.29 -9.71 6.22
N GLU A 41 -1.47 -10.34 6.20
CA GLU A 41 -1.67 -11.79 6.31
C GLU A 41 -1.43 -12.47 4.97
N PHE A 42 -0.62 -13.53 4.94
CA PHE A 42 -0.36 -14.29 3.72
C PHE A 42 -1.64 -14.93 3.17
N LEU A 43 -1.91 -14.74 1.88
CA LEU A 43 -3.03 -15.36 1.19
C LEU A 43 -2.57 -16.59 0.40
N PHE A 44 -1.70 -16.39 -0.57
CA PHE A 44 -1.18 -17.45 -1.44
C PHE A 44 0.07 -16.98 -2.21
N SER A 45 0.71 -17.92 -2.88
CA SER A 45 1.82 -17.66 -3.81
C SER A 45 1.52 -18.22 -5.19
N SER A 46 2.11 -17.61 -6.22
CA SER A 46 2.01 -18.04 -7.62
C SER A 46 3.39 -18.04 -8.26
N LEU A 47 3.84 -19.20 -8.72
CA LEU A 47 5.15 -19.39 -9.34
C LEU A 47 5.08 -19.07 -10.83
N SER A 48 6.06 -18.33 -11.33
CA SER A 48 6.22 -18.02 -12.76
C SER A 48 6.41 -19.29 -13.60
N PRO A 49 6.04 -19.27 -14.90
CA PRO A 49 6.19 -20.42 -15.78
C PRO A 49 7.60 -21.02 -15.86
N ASN A 50 8.64 -20.19 -15.70
CA ASN A 50 10.04 -20.62 -15.71
C ASN A 50 10.62 -20.91 -14.31
N ASN A 51 9.80 -20.81 -13.26
CA ASN A 51 10.16 -21.02 -11.86
C ASN A 51 11.23 -20.06 -11.28
N ASN A 52 11.59 -18.98 -11.99
CA ASN A 52 12.59 -18.02 -11.51
C ASN A 52 12.02 -16.99 -10.54
N TYR A 53 10.70 -16.75 -10.61
CA TYR A 53 10.02 -15.75 -9.79
C TYR A 53 8.77 -16.32 -9.12
N THR A 54 8.50 -15.88 -7.90
CA THR A 54 7.25 -16.15 -7.18
C THR A 54 6.58 -14.82 -6.85
N VAL A 55 5.30 -14.69 -7.16
CA VAL A 55 4.46 -13.59 -6.65
C VAL A 55 3.74 -14.08 -5.39
N GLN A 56 3.86 -13.34 -4.29
CA GLN A 56 3.17 -13.62 -3.03
C GLN A 56 2.16 -12.53 -2.74
N MET A 57 0.95 -12.93 -2.39
CA MET A 57 -0.17 -12.04 -2.12
C MET A 57 -0.54 -12.05 -0.65
N TYR A 58 -0.90 -10.87 -0.15
CA TYR A 58 -1.21 -10.65 1.25
C TYR A 58 -2.44 -9.77 1.42
N LEU A 59 -3.22 -10.07 2.44
CA LEU A 59 -4.35 -9.26 2.89
C LEU A 59 -3.86 -8.29 3.96
N VAL A 60 -4.02 -7.00 3.70
CA VAL A 60 -3.67 -5.94 4.65
C VAL A 60 -4.95 -5.39 5.26
N ASP A 61 -5.05 -5.44 6.59
CA ASP A 61 -6.10 -4.75 7.33
C ASP A 61 -5.66 -3.30 7.60
N CYS A 62 -6.36 -2.34 7.00
CA CYS A 62 -6.11 -0.91 7.16
C CYS A 62 -7.03 -0.26 8.22
N GLY A 63 -7.73 -1.08 9.02
CA GLY A 63 -8.64 -0.67 10.07
C GLY A 63 -10.04 -0.30 9.56
N ASN A 64 -10.94 -0.03 10.50
CA ASN A 64 -12.38 0.07 10.25
C ASN A 64 -12.79 1.14 9.21
N THR A 65 -12.02 2.22 9.07
CA THR A 65 -12.35 3.34 8.18
C THR A 65 -11.92 3.10 6.73
N LEU A 66 -10.77 2.45 6.53
CA LEU A 66 -10.19 2.23 5.20
C LEU A 66 -10.49 0.82 4.67
N GLY A 67 -10.88 -0.11 5.55
CA GLY A 67 -11.20 -1.48 5.20
C GLY A 67 -9.95 -2.32 4.97
N ARG A 68 -10.04 -3.26 4.03
CA ARG A 68 -8.97 -4.21 3.70
C ARG A 68 -8.46 -3.97 2.29
N GLY A 69 -7.18 -4.22 2.09
CA GLY A 69 -6.52 -4.14 0.78
C GLY A 69 -5.65 -5.36 0.54
N VAL A 70 -5.13 -5.47 -0.68
CA VAL A 70 -4.23 -6.54 -1.09
C VAL A 70 -2.89 -5.96 -1.50
N ARG A 71 -1.83 -6.50 -0.91
CA ARG A 71 -0.43 -6.22 -1.27
C ARG A 71 0.16 -7.44 -1.96
N GLY A 72 0.97 -7.20 -2.99
CA GLY A 72 1.71 -8.23 -3.73
C GLY A 72 3.19 -7.88 -3.84
N GLU A 73 4.04 -8.86 -3.54
CA GLU A 73 5.49 -8.78 -3.76
C GLU A 73 5.93 -9.87 -4.74
N VAL A 74 6.92 -9.55 -5.57
CA VAL A 74 7.64 -10.56 -6.36
C VAL A 74 8.95 -10.90 -5.66
N ILE A 75 9.30 -12.18 -5.67
CA ILE A 75 10.52 -12.74 -5.11
C ILE A 75 11.30 -13.41 -6.23
N ASP A 76 12.54 -13.00 -6.41
CA ASP A 76 13.51 -13.69 -7.27
C ASP A 76 14.02 -14.93 -6.53
N MET A 77 13.79 -16.11 -7.10
CA MET A 77 14.09 -17.39 -6.46
C MET A 77 15.59 -17.71 -6.44
N GLN A 78 16.40 -17.06 -7.27
CA GLN A 78 17.84 -17.27 -7.32
C GLN A 78 18.55 -16.40 -6.28
N THR A 79 18.14 -15.13 -6.15
CA THR A 79 18.79 -14.15 -5.28
C THR A 79 18.11 -14.01 -3.91
N GLY A 80 16.85 -14.43 -3.80
CA GLY A 80 16.01 -14.23 -2.61
C GLY A 80 15.56 -12.78 -2.42
N GLN A 81 15.86 -11.87 -3.37
CA GLN A 81 15.43 -10.48 -3.29
C GLN A 81 13.93 -10.37 -3.54
N SER A 82 13.25 -9.52 -2.77
CA SER A 82 11.84 -9.22 -2.96
C SER A 82 11.61 -7.75 -3.29
N ARG A 83 10.54 -7.49 -4.03
CA ARG A 83 10.10 -6.15 -4.41
C ARG A 83 8.58 -6.10 -4.44
N ASP A 84 8.03 -5.04 -3.87
CA ASP A 84 6.59 -4.81 -3.91
C ASP A 84 6.16 -4.30 -5.29
N ILE A 85 5.12 -4.92 -5.84
CA ILE A 85 4.65 -4.65 -7.20
C ILE A 85 3.15 -4.36 -7.28
N TYR A 86 2.37 -4.62 -6.23
CA TYR A 86 0.92 -4.45 -6.28
C TYR A 86 0.33 -4.00 -4.95
N TRP A 87 -0.43 -2.90 -4.97
CA TRP A 87 -1.18 -2.40 -3.83
C TRP A 87 -2.54 -1.89 -4.27
N ASN A 88 -3.60 -2.53 -3.76
CA ASN A 88 -4.97 -2.17 -4.07
C ASN A 88 -5.84 -2.18 -2.81
N LEU A 89 -6.44 -1.04 -2.47
CA LEU A 89 -7.33 -0.88 -1.32
C LEU A 89 -8.80 -1.07 -1.73
N GLY A 90 -9.58 -1.75 -0.89
CA GLY A 90 -11.02 -1.91 -1.09
C GLY A 90 -11.42 -3.18 -1.86
N GLU A 91 -10.46 -3.89 -2.45
CA GLU A 91 -10.67 -5.16 -3.17
C GLU A 91 -9.89 -6.30 -2.48
N PRO A 92 -10.45 -6.93 -1.44
CA PRO A 92 -9.75 -7.96 -0.66
C PRO A 92 -9.66 -9.32 -1.36
N ASN A 93 -10.39 -9.51 -2.46
CA ASN A 93 -10.33 -10.71 -3.28
C ASN A 93 -9.38 -10.46 -4.44
N VAL A 94 -8.39 -11.34 -4.61
CA VAL A 94 -7.38 -11.20 -5.66
C VAL A 94 -7.20 -12.49 -6.43
N ILE A 95 -7.04 -12.35 -7.75
CA ILE A 95 -6.74 -13.45 -8.67
C ILE A 95 -5.41 -13.12 -9.33
N VAL A 96 -4.52 -14.11 -9.44
CA VAL A 96 -3.22 -13.97 -10.08
C VAL A 96 -3.08 -15.00 -11.19
N GLY A 97 -2.69 -14.56 -12.38
CA GLY A 97 -2.38 -15.42 -13.52
C GLY A 97 -1.14 -14.94 -14.26
N TRP A 98 -0.25 -15.86 -14.65
CA TRP A 98 0.91 -15.50 -15.46
C TRP A 98 0.55 -15.48 -16.94
N LEU A 99 0.87 -14.39 -17.63
CA LEU A 99 0.72 -14.27 -19.08
C LEU A 99 1.97 -14.79 -19.80
N ASP A 100 3.14 -14.58 -19.20
CA ASP A 100 4.42 -15.15 -19.61
C ASP A 100 5.38 -15.25 -18.40
N GLU A 101 6.68 -15.42 -18.65
CA GLU A 101 7.72 -15.56 -17.62
C GLU A 101 7.94 -14.31 -16.76
N TYR A 102 7.60 -13.12 -17.28
CA TYR A 102 7.87 -11.82 -16.67
C TYR A 102 6.62 -10.96 -16.52
N VAL A 103 5.50 -11.34 -17.12
CA VAL A 103 4.24 -10.60 -17.08
C VAL A 103 3.21 -11.39 -16.29
N VAL A 104 2.73 -10.77 -15.21
CA VAL A 104 1.66 -11.30 -14.35
C VAL A 104 0.43 -10.41 -14.45
N ASP A 105 -0.74 -11.02 -14.56
CA ASP A 105 -2.03 -10.37 -14.38
C ASP A 105 -2.50 -10.55 -12.92
N ILE A 106 -2.73 -9.43 -12.24
CA ILE A 106 -3.25 -9.39 -10.86
C ILE A 106 -4.58 -8.64 -10.90
N SER A 107 -5.68 -9.38 -10.77
CA SER A 107 -7.06 -8.85 -10.85
C SER A 107 -7.29 -7.95 -12.07
N GLY A 108 -6.81 -8.34 -13.26
CA GLY A 108 -6.95 -7.57 -14.50
C GLY A 108 -5.94 -6.43 -14.67
N LYS A 109 -4.92 -6.35 -13.80
CA LYS A 109 -3.77 -5.46 -13.96
C LYS A 109 -2.57 -6.28 -14.43
N SER A 110 -2.20 -6.15 -15.69
CA SER A 110 -1.01 -6.79 -16.25
C SER A 110 0.24 -5.97 -15.90
N LEU A 111 1.21 -6.59 -15.25
CA LEU A 111 2.43 -5.97 -14.74
C LEU A 111 3.66 -6.76 -15.18
N ASN A 112 4.66 -6.06 -15.74
CA ASN A 112 6.00 -6.62 -15.90
C ASN A 112 6.70 -6.64 -14.53
N ILE A 113 6.97 -7.83 -14.00
CA ILE A 113 7.55 -8.02 -12.66
C ILE A 113 8.96 -7.46 -12.50
N LEU A 114 9.65 -7.09 -13.58
CA LEU A 114 10.99 -6.52 -13.55
C LEU A 114 10.96 -4.99 -13.38
N THR A 115 9.92 -4.33 -13.87
CA THR A 115 9.87 -2.86 -13.97
C THR A 115 8.68 -2.27 -13.25
N ASP A 116 7.51 -2.88 -13.41
CA ASP A 116 6.24 -2.23 -13.11
C ASP A 116 5.87 -2.37 -11.64
N LYS A 117 5.01 -1.45 -11.21
CA LYS A 117 4.28 -1.52 -9.95
C LYS A 117 2.89 -0.92 -10.15
N PHE A 118 1.90 -1.45 -9.43
CA PHE A 118 0.57 -0.88 -9.34
C PHE A 118 0.32 -0.36 -7.94
N ASP A 119 -0.06 0.91 -7.84
CA ASP A 119 -0.53 1.54 -6.62
C ASP A 119 -1.87 2.24 -6.89
N TRP A 120 -2.93 1.85 -6.19
CA TRP A 120 -4.25 2.45 -6.34
C TRP A 120 -4.25 3.96 -6.04
N ARG A 121 -3.30 4.45 -5.24
CA ARG A 121 -3.15 5.88 -4.91
C ARG A 121 -2.76 6.70 -6.15
N ASP A 122 -1.91 6.15 -7.01
CA ASP A 122 -1.49 6.79 -8.25
C ASP A 122 -2.64 6.86 -9.27
N TYR A 123 -3.47 5.81 -9.32
CA TYR A 123 -4.61 5.74 -10.24
C TYR A 123 -5.70 6.76 -9.90
N ARG A 124 -5.92 7.04 -8.61
CA ARG A 124 -6.92 8.04 -8.17
C ARG A 124 -6.50 9.49 -8.47
N ASN A 125 -5.22 9.76 -8.71
CA ASN A 125 -4.70 11.10 -9.05
C ASN A 125 -4.76 11.43 -10.55
N ALA A 126 -5.19 10.48 -11.40
CA ALA A 126 -5.29 10.63 -12.85
C ALA A 126 -6.71 10.96 -13.36
N ILE A 127 -7.66 11.23 -12.44
CA ILE A 127 -9.07 11.55 -12.68
C ILE A 127 -9.44 12.83 -11.93
#